data_AF-A0A9E5N853-F1
#
_entry.id   AF-A0A9E5N853-F1
#
_cell.length_a   1.000
_cell.length_b   1.000
_cell.length_c   1.000
_cell.angle_alpha   90.00
_cell.angle_beta   90.00
_cell.angle_gamma   90.00
#
_symmetry.space_group_name_H-M   'P 1'
#
loop_
_entity.id
_entity.type
_entity.pdbx_description
1 polymer ?
#
loop_
_entity_poly.entity_id
_entity_poly.type
_entity_poly.pdbx_seq_one_letter_code
_entity_poly.pdbx_strand_id
1 'polypeptide(L)' 'MKISVEVYGNLKSTSAVGPEAREFHTHRGSSLRDLLPRLNIWEPDIRQIRRNGEKVRLDSKVHHCDKVEIY' A
#
# COMPACT_ATOMS: atom_id res chain seq x y z
N MET A 1 14.36 1.16 -0.11
CA MET A 1 13.64 0.65 -1.30
C MET A 1 12.43 1.53 -1.54
N LYS A 2 12.27 2.04 -2.76
CA LYS A 2 11.18 2.95 -3.12
C LYS A 2 10.00 2.18 -3.70
N ILE A 3 8.78 2.51 -3.29
CA ILE A 3 7.52 2.00 -3.83
C ILE A 3 6.55 3.16 -4.06
N SER A 4 5.57 2.98 -4.95
CA SER A 4 4.46 3.92 -5.14
C SER A 4 3.20 3.31 -4.56
N VAL A 5 2.46 4.06 -3.75
CA VAL A 5 1.21 3.61 -3.12
C VAL A 5 0.09 4.52 -3.59
N GLU A 6 -0.99 3.92 -4.05
CA GLU A 6 -2.23 4.59 -4.44
C GLU A 6 -3.39 3.96 -3.65
N VAL A 7 -4.29 4.79 -3.13
CA VAL A 7 -5.43 4.36 -2.33
C VAL A 7 -6.73 4.75 -3.02
N TYR A 8 -7.77 3.94 -2.83
CA TYR A 8 -9.08 4.14 -3.44
C TYR A 8 -10.20 4.23 -2.39
N GLY A 9 -11.36 4.71 -2.82
CA GLY A 9 -12.54 4.85 -1.96
C GLY A 9 -12.30 5.79 -0.78
N ASN A 10 -12.82 5.41 0.39
CA ASN A 10 -12.74 6.21 1.61
C ASN A 10 -11.29 6.40 2.12
N LEU A 11 -10.38 5.49 1.74
CA LEU A 11 -8.97 5.56 2.13
C LEU A 11 -8.26 6.79 1.55
N LYS A 12 -8.78 7.39 0.47
CA LYS A 12 -8.26 8.66 -0.08
C LYS A 12 -8.31 9.81 0.93
N SER A 13 -9.30 9.80 1.82
CA SER A 13 -9.52 10.86 2.81
C SER A 13 -8.95 10.53 4.19
N THR A 14 -8.77 9.25 4.51
CA THR A 14 -8.36 8.81 5.86
C THR A 14 -6.91 8.37 5.95
N SER A 15 -6.28 7.98 4.85
CA SER A 15 -4.89 7.52 4.82
C SER A 15 -3.89 8.67 4.69
N ALA A 16 -2.63 8.41 5.06
CA ALA A 16 -1.50 9.30 4.86
C ALA A 16 -1.04 9.41 3.39
N VAL A 17 -1.61 8.59 2.51
CA VAL A 17 -1.34 8.61 1.06
C VAL A 17 -2.06 9.80 0.42
N GLY A 18 -3.34 9.99 0.76
CA GLY A 18 -4.17 11.05 0.20
C GLY A 18 -4.86 10.66 -1.13
N PRO A 19 -5.34 11.65 -1.90
CA PRO A 19 -6.13 11.40 -3.11
C PRO A 19 -5.31 10.94 -4.33
N GLU A 20 -4.00 11.15 -4.30
CA GLU A 20 -3.05 10.86 -5.38
C GLU A 20 -2.05 9.77 -4.97
N ALA A 21 -1.39 9.17 -5.96
CA ALA A 21 -0.31 8.21 -5.71
C ALA A 21 0.87 8.89 -5.01
N ARG A 22 1.41 8.25 -3.98
CA ARG A 22 2.52 8.78 -3.18
C ARG A 22 3.64 7.77 -3.04
N GLU A 23 4.86 8.26 -3.08
CA GLU A 23 6.05 7.41 -3.00
C GLU A 23 6.52 7.23 -1.55
N PHE A 24 6.87 5.99 -1.18
CA PHE A 24 7.33 5.63 0.15
C PHE A 24 8.66 4.89 0.13
N HIS A 25 9.45 5.11 1.18
CA HIS A 25 10.68 4.38 1.42
C HIS A 25 10.45 3.27 2.46
N THR A 26 10.77 2.05 2.08
CA THR A 26 10.69 0.86 2.93
C THR A 26 11.96 0.01 2.86
N HIS A 27 12.08 -0.96 3.76
CA HIS A 27 13.20 -1.89 3.84
C HIS A 27 13.05 -3.03 2.83
N ARG A 28 14.17 -3.67 2.50
CA ARG A 28 14.15 -4.85 1.64
C ARG A 28 13.50 -6.01 2.42
N GLY A 29 12.50 -6.64 1.82
CA GLY A 29 11.81 -7.78 2.43
C GLY A 29 10.61 -7.42 3.31
N SER A 30 10.29 -6.13 3.47
CA SER A 30 9.04 -5.71 4.10
C SER A 30 7.83 -6.31 3.39
N SER A 31 6.80 -6.64 4.16
CA SER A 31 5.49 -7.01 3.63
C SER A 31 4.59 -5.78 3.44
N LEU A 32 3.47 -5.95 2.75
CA LEU A 32 2.44 -4.91 2.65
C LEU A 32 1.82 -4.61 4.03
N ARG A 33 1.64 -5.63 4.87
CA ARG A 33 1.20 -5.49 6.26
C ARG A 33 2.07 -4.53 7.06
N ASP A 34 3.40 -4.63 6.92
CA ASP A 34 4.34 -3.76 7.65
C ASP A 34 4.22 -2.28 7.24
N LEU A 35 3.65 -2.00 6.07
CA LEU A 35 3.46 -0.64 5.57
C LEU A 35 2.20 0.02 6.13
N LEU A 36 1.16 -0.76 6.45
CA LEU A 36 -0.16 -0.23 6.80
C LEU A 36 -0.15 0.80 7.94
N PRO A 37 0.57 0.58 9.06
CA PRO A 37 0.62 1.57 10.14
C PRO A 37 1.22 2.91 9.67
N ARG A 38 2.19 2.88 8.74
CA ARG A 38 2.83 4.08 8.18
C ARG A 38 1.90 4.82 7.22
N LEU A 39 0.96 4.11 6.60
CA LEU A 39 -0.04 4.66 5.69
C LEU A 39 -1.29 5.16 6.45
N ASN A 40 -1.37 4.96 7.76
CA ASN A 40 -2.59 5.18 8.54
C ASN A 40 -3.79 4.39 7.98
N ILE A 41 -3.58 3.14 7.60
CA ILE A 41 -4.62 2.23 7.08
C ILE A 41 -4.73 1.04 8.01
N TRP A 42 -5.95 0.62 8.33
CA TRP A 42 -6.22 -0.54 9.18
C TRP A 42 -6.62 -1.73 8.30
N GLU A 43 -6.15 -2.93 8.63
CA GLU A 43 -6.44 -4.14 7.83
C GLU A 43 -7.94 -4.37 7.56
N PRO A 44 -8.85 -4.19 8.53
CA PRO A 44 -10.29 -4.38 8.29
C PRO A 44 -10.89 -3.43 7.26
N ASP A 45 -10.27 -2.27 7.04
CA ASP A 45 -10.74 -1.28 6.05
C ASP A 45 -10.33 -1.66 4.62
N ILE A 46 -9.42 -2.64 4.46
CA ILE A 46 -8.88 -3.06 3.19
C ILE A 46 -9.75 -4.16 2.60
N ARG A 47 -10.38 -3.86 1.46
CA ARG A 47 -11.14 -4.86 0.69
C ARG A 47 -10.24 -5.66 -0.22
N GLN A 48 -9.25 -5.00 -0.83
CA GLN A 48 -8.33 -5.63 -1.74
C GLN A 48 -7.02 -4.84 -1.84
N ILE A 49 -5.91 -5.56 -2.02
CA ILE A 49 -4.64 -4.97 -2.45
C ILE A 49 -4.22 -5.55 -3.79
N ARG A 50 -3.71 -4.69 -4.66
CA ARG A 50 -3.00 -5.08 -5.86
C ARG A 50 -1.56 -4.58 -5.81
N ARG A 51 -0.66 -5.35 -6.40
CA ARG A 51 0.74 -5.01 -6.62
C ARG A 51 1.02 -5.17 -8.10
N ASN A 52 1.40 -4.09 -8.76
CA ASN A 52 1.62 -4.03 -10.21
C ASN A 52 0.40 -4.54 -11.00
N GLY A 53 -0.81 -4.20 -10.55
CA GLY A 53 -2.08 -4.64 -11.14
C GLY A 53 -2.58 -6.02 -10.72
N GLU A 54 -1.75 -6.84 -10.07
CA GLU A 54 -2.13 -8.20 -9.64
C GLU A 54 -2.63 -8.23 -8.20
N LYS A 55 -3.71 -8.99 -7.94
CA LYS A 55 -4.23 -9.17 -6.57
C LYS A 55 -3.23 -9.96 -5.72
N VAL A 56 -2.86 -9.41 -4.57
CA VAL A 56 -1.89 -10.01 -3.65
C VAL A 56 -2.44 -10.08 -2.22
N ARG A 57 -1.72 -10.81 -1.35
CA ARG A 57 -2.04 -10.88 0.09
C ARG A 57 -1.26 -9.82 0.86
N LEU A 58 -1.73 -9.48 2.06
CA LEU A 58 -1.05 -8.55 2.96
C LEU A 58 0.35 -9.01 3.38
N ASP A 59 0.55 -10.32 3.50
CA ASP A 59 1.86 -10.90 3.83
C ASP A 59 2.82 -10.93 2.64
N SER A 60 2.37 -10.54 1.43
CA SER A 60 3.22 -10.49 0.25
C SER A 60 4.30 -9.42 0.42
N LYS A 61 5.53 -9.80 0.07
CA LYS A 61 6.68 -8.90 0.11
C LYS A 61 6.56 -7.82 -0.96
N VAL A 62 6.98 -6.62 -0.63
CA VAL A 62 7.17 -5.54 -1.61
C VAL A 62 8.58 -5.56 -2.16
N HIS A 63 8.72 -5.15 -3.42
CA HIS A 63 9.96 -5.02 -4.16
C HIS A 63 10.17 -3.57 -4.60
N HIS A 64 11.35 -3.30 -5.15
CA HIS A 64 11.71 -1.96 -5.58
C HIS A 64 10.88 -1.57 -6.81
N CYS A 65 10.36 -0.35 -6.79
CA CYS A 65 9.52 0.24 -7.84
C CYS A 65 8.14 -0.42 -7.98
N ASP A 66 7.71 -1.22 -7.01
CA ASP A 66 6.35 -1.73 -6.99
C ASP A 66 5.34 -0.59 -6.90
N LYS A 67 4.27 -0.71 -7.71
CA LYS A 67 3.03 0.04 -7.56
C LYS A 67 2.08 -0.77 -6.69
N VAL A 68 1.66 -0.21 -5.56
CA VAL A 68 0.72 -0.80 -4.62
C VAL A 68 -0.59 -0.03 -4.70
N GLU A 69 -1.69 -0.74 -4.90
CA GLU A 69 -3.03 -0.19 -5.01
C GLU A 69 -3.90 -0.79 -3.92
N ILE A 70 -4.46 0.04 -3.05
CA ILE A 70 -5.26 -0.40 -1.88
C ILE A 70 -6.70 0.10 -2.07
N TYR A 71 -7.66 -0.82 -2.03
CA TYR A 71 -9.09 -0.59 -2.25
C TYR A 71 -9.90 -0.88 -0.99
#